data_AF-A0A1R0ZB07-F1
#
_entry.id   AF-A0A1R0ZB07-F1
#
_cell.length_a   1.000
_cell.length_b   1.000
_cell.length_c   1.000
_cell.angle_alpha   90.00
_cell.angle_beta   90.00
_cell.angle_gamma   90.00
#
_symmetry.space_group_name_H-M   'P 1'
#
loop_
_entity.id
_entity.type
_entity.pdbx_description
1 polymer ?
#
loop_
_entity_poly.entity_id
_entity_poly.type
_entity_poly.pdbx_seq_one_letter_code
_entity_poly.pdbx_strand_id
1 'polypeptide(L)'
;MDTIEGDNLSCQVHPKQSYIRSEFNEFMEQQESYYIMEKQGTSHVYLGLTDTCTEENFYQAVKTAQETAIPIPLKDYVNEFEAEKGDLFLIPTGTMHASGKNNLVLEISSTTWWFTFKIYDFLRKGMDGKPRPINIDHAFPNIDFYKKTTWMQDNLIAKPVLLQSQGRNQMVELGQREDLLFYVHRLHLTDKWKDHTDHQMVMFNLVEGENYILRQ
;
A
#
# COMPACT_ATOMS: atom_id res chain seq x y z
N MET A 1 9.46 2.24 4.09
CA MET A 1 9.43 1.01 4.91
C MET A 1 10.46 0.03 4.38
N ASP A 2 11.03 -0.82 5.23
CA ASP A 2 12.06 -1.79 4.85
C ASP A 2 11.73 -3.17 5.42
N THR A 3 11.58 -4.16 4.54
CA THR A 3 11.40 -5.58 4.87
C THR A 3 12.52 -6.45 4.31
N ILE A 4 13.60 -5.84 3.81
CA ILE A 4 14.83 -6.56 3.43
C ILE A 4 15.46 -7.15 4.69
N GLU A 5 15.80 -8.45 4.62
CA GLU A 5 16.27 -9.23 5.77
C GLU A 5 15.27 -9.27 6.96
N GLY A 6 14.04 -8.80 6.73
CA GLY A 6 12.96 -8.73 7.71
C GLY A 6 11.84 -9.73 7.45
N ASP A 7 10.73 -9.52 8.15
CA ASP A 7 9.49 -10.26 7.96
C ASP A 7 8.43 -9.43 7.22
N ASN A 8 7.35 -10.09 6.78
CA ASN A 8 6.16 -9.42 6.26
C ASN A 8 5.68 -8.35 7.26
N LEU A 9 5.23 -7.19 6.75
CA LEU A 9 4.45 -6.26 7.55
C LEU A 9 3.08 -6.84 7.88
N SER A 10 2.41 -6.32 8.92
CA SER A 10 1.07 -6.79 9.26
C SER A 10 0.12 -6.56 8.09
N CYS A 11 -0.73 -7.55 7.82
CA CYS A 11 -1.96 -7.35 7.06
C CYS A 11 -2.79 -6.30 7.76
N GLN A 12 -3.17 -5.25 7.04
CA GLN A 12 -3.85 -4.11 7.61
C GLN A 12 -4.82 -3.46 6.64
N VAL A 13 -5.64 -2.56 7.16
CA VAL A 13 -6.55 -1.73 6.38
C VAL A 13 -6.59 -0.33 6.98
N HIS A 14 -6.60 0.67 6.10
CA HIS A 14 -6.85 2.05 6.50
C HIS A 14 -8.36 2.30 6.47
N PRO A 15 -8.91 2.91 7.52
CA PRO A 15 -10.35 3.00 7.68
C PRO A 15 -10.99 3.97 6.70
N LYS A 16 -12.25 3.71 6.37
CA LYS A 16 -13.10 4.60 5.59
C LYS A 16 -13.39 5.86 6.40
N GLN A 17 -13.45 7.01 5.74
CA GLN A 17 -13.72 8.29 6.38
C GLN A 17 -15.00 8.27 7.25
N SER A 18 -16.05 7.62 6.78
CA SER A 18 -17.31 7.50 7.53
C SER A 18 -17.13 6.78 8.88
N TYR A 19 -16.27 5.75 8.91
CA TYR A 19 -16.04 4.93 10.10
C TYR A 19 -15.23 5.66 11.16
N ILE A 20 -14.11 6.30 10.78
CA ILE A 20 -13.32 7.08 11.74
C ILE A 20 -14.10 8.26 12.31
N ARG A 21 -15.01 8.82 11.52
CA ARG A 21 -15.86 9.91 11.97
C ARG A 21 -16.89 9.44 12.99
N SER A 22 -17.53 8.28 12.79
CA SER A 22 -18.54 7.77 13.72
C SER A 22 -17.93 7.21 15.00
N GLU A 23 -16.87 6.41 14.87
CA GLU A 23 -16.31 5.64 15.99
C GLU A 23 -15.26 6.43 16.80
N PHE A 24 -14.53 7.33 16.15
CA PHE A 24 -13.39 8.03 16.76
C PHE A 24 -13.49 9.56 16.70
N ASN A 25 -14.55 10.12 16.10
CA ASN A 25 -14.73 11.56 15.88
C ASN A 25 -13.55 12.21 15.14
N GLU A 26 -13.03 11.50 14.13
CA GLU A 26 -11.89 11.91 13.33
C GLU A 26 -12.27 12.18 11.87
N PHE A 27 -11.53 13.07 11.22
CA PHE A 27 -11.94 13.64 9.91
C PHE A 27 -11.00 13.27 8.76
N MET A 28 -9.75 12.95 9.08
CA MET A 28 -8.69 12.74 8.10
C MET A 28 -8.54 11.26 7.79
N GLU A 29 -8.67 10.91 6.51
CA GLU A 29 -8.45 9.54 6.05
C GLU A 29 -7.00 9.29 5.65
N GLN A 30 -6.54 8.06 5.88
CA GLN A 30 -5.24 7.60 5.41
C GLN A 30 -5.39 6.86 4.09
N GLN A 31 -4.77 7.41 3.06
CA GLN A 31 -4.56 6.79 1.76
C GLN A 31 -3.06 6.72 1.56
N GLU A 32 -2.57 5.63 0.98
CA GLU A 32 -1.15 5.49 0.74
C GLU A 32 -0.84 4.85 -0.61
N SER A 33 0.45 4.73 -0.90
CA SER A 33 0.95 3.96 -2.03
C SER A 33 2.30 3.36 -1.70
N TYR A 34 2.59 2.20 -2.29
CA TYR A 34 3.89 1.55 -2.21
C TYR A 34 4.61 1.67 -3.54
N TYR A 35 5.63 2.52 -3.58
CA TYR A 35 6.60 2.53 -4.67
C TYR A 35 7.78 1.63 -4.30
N ILE A 36 8.03 0.58 -5.08
CA ILE A 36 9.09 -0.38 -4.80
C ILE A 36 10.44 0.24 -5.21
N MET A 37 11.22 0.66 -4.22
CA MET A 37 12.53 1.28 -4.43
C MET A 37 13.60 0.23 -4.75
N GLU A 38 13.54 -0.90 -4.05
CA GLU A 38 14.47 -2.02 -4.23
C GLU A 38 13.80 -3.33 -3.77
N LYS A 39 14.27 -4.46 -4.29
CA LYS A 39 13.84 -5.78 -3.82
C LYS A 39 14.99 -6.76 -3.68
N GLN A 40 14.78 -7.83 -2.92
CA GLN A 40 15.68 -8.99 -2.91
C GLN A 40 14.94 -10.28 -3.30
N GLY A 41 15.50 -11.02 -4.26
CA GLY A 41 14.92 -12.28 -4.70
C GLY A 41 13.46 -12.14 -5.16
N THR A 42 12.60 -13.04 -4.70
CA THR A 42 11.16 -12.94 -4.90
C THR A 42 10.55 -12.11 -3.77
N SER A 43 9.83 -11.05 -4.12
CA SER A 43 9.13 -10.17 -3.19
C SER A 43 7.71 -9.90 -3.68
N HIS A 44 6.81 -9.61 -2.75
CA HIS A 44 5.38 -9.48 -3.05
C HIS A 44 4.78 -8.32 -2.28
N VAL A 45 3.70 -7.76 -2.82
CA VAL A 45 2.75 -6.91 -2.10
C VAL A 45 1.45 -7.68 -1.95
N TYR A 46 0.97 -7.79 -0.71
CA TYR A 46 -0.34 -8.32 -0.41
C TYR A 46 -1.35 -7.19 -0.64
N LEU A 47 -2.33 -7.39 -1.54
CA LEU A 47 -3.23 -6.31 -1.93
C LEU A 47 -4.64 -6.79 -2.31
N GLY A 48 -5.64 -6.30 -1.59
CA GLY A 48 -7.04 -6.68 -1.79
C GLY A 48 -7.31 -8.15 -1.49
N LEU A 49 -8.52 -8.60 -1.80
CA LEU A 49 -8.99 -9.93 -1.43
C LEU A 49 -9.09 -10.86 -2.64
N THR A 50 -8.95 -12.15 -2.40
CA THR A 50 -9.23 -13.17 -3.42
C THR A 50 -10.73 -13.21 -3.75
N ASP A 51 -11.07 -13.75 -4.93
CA ASP A 51 -12.46 -13.93 -5.36
C ASP A 51 -13.26 -14.82 -4.39
N THR A 52 -12.60 -15.78 -3.73
CA THR A 52 -13.22 -16.72 -2.78
C THR A 52 -13.33 -16.19 -1.35
N CYS A 53 -12.66 -15.08 -1.04
CA CYS A 53 -12.67 -14.49 0.30
C CYS A 53 -14.04 -13.87 0.61
N THR A 54 -14.62 -14.21 1.76
CA THR A 54 -15.83 -13.56 2.29
C THR A 54 -15.53 -12.95 3.64
N GLU A 55 -16.35 -11.97 4.05
CA GLU A 55 -16.19 -11.35 5.36
C GLU A 55 -16.21 -12.38 6.49
N GLU A 56 -17.20 -13.27 6.46
CA GLU A 56 -17.38 -14.31 7.47
C GLU A 56 -16.21 -15.31 7.50
N ASN A 57 -15.78 -15.82 6.34
CA ASN A 57 -14.72 -16.84 6.32
C ASN A 57 -13.38 -16.27 6.76
N PHE A 58 -13.07 -15.02 6.39
CA PHE A 58 -11.81 -14.39 6.72
C PHE A 58 -11.78 -13.95 8.18
N TYR A 59 -12.89 -13.40 8.69
CA TYR A 59 -13.01 -13.02 10.10
C TYR A 59 -12.80 -14.22 11.01
N GLN A 60 -13.50 -15.32 10.75
CA GLN A 60 -13.39 -16.52 11.57
C GLN A 60 -11.99 -17.15 11.50
N ALA A 61 -11.37 -17.16 10.32
CA ALA A 61 -10.02 -17.66 10.14
C ALA A 61 -9.00 -16.86 10.97
N VAL A 62 -9.03 -15.53 10.87
CA VAL A 62 -8.12 -14.65 11.62
C VAL A 62 -8.37 -14.73 13.12
N LYS A 63 -9.64 -14.73 13.55
CA LYS A 63 -10.00 -14.87 14.96
C LYS A 63 -9.49 -16.19 15.55
N THR A 64 -9.74 -17.31 14.86
CA THR A 64 -9.29 -18.63 15.29
C THR A 64 -7.77 -18.70 15.32
N ALA A 65 -7.08 -18.12 14.33
CA ALA A 65 -5.62 -18.03 14.32
C ALA A 65 -5.08 -17.29 15.55
N GLN A 66 -5.72 -16.17 15.92
CA GLN A 66 -5.33 -15.37 17.08
C GLN A 66 -5.54 -16.13 18.39
N GLU A 67 -6.65 -16.87 18.53
CA GLU A 67 -6.98 -17.63 19.73
C GLU A 67 -6.15 -18.90 19.91
N THR A 68 -5.88 -19.62 18.81
CA THR A 68 -5.19 -20.92 18.83
C THR A 68 -3.70 -20.83 18.56
N ALA A 69 -3.21 -19.67 18.10
CA ALA A 69 -1.85 -19.48 17.58
C ALA A 69 -1.49 -20.44 16.43
N ILE A 70 -2.47 -20.87 15.64
CA ILE A 70 -2.28 -21.69 14.43
C ILE A 70 -2.37 -20.78 13.20
N PRO A 71 -1.36 -20.77 12.30
CA PRO A 71 -1.35 -19.87 11.15
C PRO A 71 -2.43 -20.23 10.13
N ILE A 72 -2.91 -19.22 9.41
CA ILE A 72 -3.86 -19.39 8.30
C ILE A 72 -3.12 -19.37 6.96
N PRO A 73 -3.62 -20.09 5.95
CA PRO A 73 -3.15 -19.95 4.57
C PRO A 73 -3.62 -18.60 4.00
N LEU A 74 -2.86 -17.52 4.24
CA LEU A 74 -3.26 -16.15 3.90
C LEU A 74 -3.66 -15.97 2.42
N LYS A 75 -2.97 -16.66 1.51
CA LYS A 75 -3.24 -16.68 0.06
C LYS A 75 -4.66 -17.12 -0.32
N ASP A 76 -5.38 -17.79 0.57
CA ASP A 76 -6.76 -18.21 0.32
C ASP A 76 -7.73 -17.01 0.48
N TYR A 77 -7.29 -15.94 1.13
CA TYR A 77 -8.09 -14.77 1.50
C TYR A 77 -7.62 -13.46 0.86
N VAL A 78 -6.30 -13.31 0.66
CA VAL A 78 -5.65 -12.07 0.23
C VAL A 78 -4.82 -12.33 -1.01
N ASN A 79 -4.87 -11.43 -2.00
CA ASN A 79 -4.04 -11.60 -3.20
C ASN A 79 -2.58 -11.29 -2.88
N GLU A 80 -1.67 -12.05 -3.51
CA GLU A 80 -0.23 -11.81 -3.48
C GLU A 80 0.19 -11.43 -4.90
N PHE A 81 0.64 -10.19 -5.09
CA PHE A 81 1.18 -9.72 -6.36
C PHE A 81 2.70 -9.65 -6.27
N GLU A 82 3.39 -10.24 -7.23
CA GLU A 82 4.85 -10.09 -7.35
C GLU A 82 5.19 -8.61 -7.54
N ALA A 83 6.26 -8.17 -6.88
CA ALA A 83 6.68 -6.78 -6.84
C ALA A 83 8.06 -6.64 -7.48
N GLU A 84 8.17 -5.77 -8.48
CA GLU A 84 9.43 -5.43 -9.12
C GLU A 84 9.86 -4.00 -8.79
N LYS A 85 11.16 -3.74 -8.90
CA LYS A 85 11.70 -2.39 -8.70
C LYS A 85 11.04 -1.41 -9.66
N GLY A 86 10.50 -0.34 -9.11
CA GLY A 86 9.72 0.65 -9.85
C GLY A 86 8.24 0.31 -9.98
N ASP A 87 7.72 -0.77 -9.42
CA ASP A 87 6.27 -0.93 -9.37
C ASP A 87 5.67 0.08 -8.40
N LEU A 88 4.42 0.48 -8.69
CA LEU A 88 3.61 1.32 -7.81
C LEU A 88 2.28 0.60 -7.54
N PHE A 89 1.98 0.43 -6.26
CA PHE A 89 0.71 -0.07 -5.77
C PHE A 89 -0.03 1.05 -5.04
N LEU A 90 -1.28 1.31 -5.43
CA LEU A 90 -2.14 2.33 -4.84
C LEU A 90 -3.01 1.71 -3.74
N ILE A 91 -3.14 2.40 -2.62
CA ILE A 91 -3.81 1.89 -1.42
C ILE A 91 -4.79 2.96 -0.90
N PRO A 92 -5.93 3.16 -1.59
CA PRO A 92 -7.02 3.97 -1.05
C PRO A 92 -7.64 3.28 0.19
N THR A 93 -8.44 4.03 0.95
CA THR A 93 -9.12 3.51 2.14
C THR A 93 -9.92 2.22 1.88
N GLY A 94 -10.03 1.39 2.91
CA GLY A 94 -10.70 0.10 2.87
C GLY A 94 -10.01 -0.99 2.05
N THR A 95 -8.83 -0.72 1.51
CA THR A 95 -8.03 -1.73 0.80
C THR A 95 -7.23 -2.52 1.82
N MET A 96 -7.46 -3.83 1.89
CA MET A 96 -6.57 -4.72 2.64
C MET A 96 -5.20 -4.71 1.97
N HIS A 97 -4.12 -4.53 2.74
CA HIS A 97 -2.77 -4.53 2.19
C HIS A 97 -1.69 -4.97 3.20
N ALA A 98 -0.53 -5.36 2.69
CA ALA A 98 0.73 -5.48 3.44
C ALA A 98 1.94 -5.48 2.49
N SER A 99 3.08 -4.93 2.93
CA SER A 99 4.36 -5.19 2.26
C SER A 99 4.90 -6.56 2.68
N GLY A 100 5.16 -7.44 1.70
CA GLY A 100 5.83 -8.71 1.95
C GLY A 100 7.32 -8.55 2.25
N LYS A 101 7.97 -9.66 2.61
CA LYS A 101 9.43 -9.71 2.81
C LYS A 101 10.18 -9.21 1.57
N ASN A 102 11.40 -8.74 1.81
CA ASN A 102 12.38 -8.39 0.78
C ASN A 102 12.03 -7.18 -0.08
N ASN A 103 11.24 -6.23 0.44
CA ASN A 103 10.92 -4.97 -0.24
C ASN A 103 11.51 -3.78 0.52
N LEU A 104 12.15 -2.88 -0.21
CA LEU A 104 12.33 -1.49 0.23
C LEU A 104 11.28 -0.63 -0.46
N VAL A 105 10.40 -0.02 0.34
CA VAL A 105 9.24 0.73 -0.15
C VAL A 105 9.37 2.22 0.19
N LEU A 106 9.26 3.08 -0.82
CA LEU A 106 8.94 4.48 -0.63
C LEU A 106 7.41 4.57 -0.49
N GLU A 107 6.96 4.87 0.72
CA GLU A 107 5.54 5.07 1.01
C GLU A 107 5.21 6.55 0.85
N ILE A 108 4.18 6.84 0.05
CA ILE A 108 3.56 8.15 0.00
C ILE A 108 2.21 7.99 0.69
N SER A 109 2.02 8.65 1.83
CA SER A 109 0.79 8.60 2.63
C SER A 109 0.21 9.99 2.82
N SER A 110 -1.12 10.10 2.81
CA SER A 110 -1.85 11.35 3.06
C SER A 110 -1.74 11.82 4.52
N THR A 111 -1.30 10.95 5.44
CA THR A 111 -1.22 11.27 6.86
C THR A 111 0.10 10.76 7.46
N THR A 112 0.62 11.47 8.45
CA THR A 112 1.93 11.16 9.04
C THR A 112 1.89 10.00 10.03
N TRP A 113 0.74 9.72 10.65
CA TRP A 113 0.53 8.60 11.58
C TRP A 113 -0.94 8.58 12.07
N TRP A 114 -1.88 7.90 11.39
CA TRP A 114 -3.26 7.82 11.91
C TRP A 114 -4.04 6.57 11.50
N PHE A 115 -4.66 5.89 12.49
CA PHE A 115 -5.57 4.74 12.36
C PHE A 115 -5.23 3.69 11.29
N THR A 116 -4.32 2.78 11.63
CA THR A 116 -4.15 1.53 10.89
C THR A 116 -4.76 0.38 11.70
N PHE A 117 -5.73 -0.34 11.14
CA PHE A 117 -6.28 -1.52 11.78
C PHE A 117 -5.57 -2.77 11.30
N LYS A 118 -4.85 -3.42 12.21
CA LYS A 118 -4.16 -4.68 11.93
C LYS A 118 -5.17 -5.81 11.87
N ILE A 119 -5.11 -6.59 10.81
CA ILE A 119 -5.95 -7.76 10.55
C ILE A 119 -5.19 -9.02 10.95
N TYR A 120 -4.01 -9.26 10.36
CA TYR A 120 -3.25 -10.48 10.60
C TYR A 120 -1.75 -10.17 10.65
N ASP A 121 -1.10 -10.60 11.73
CA ASP A 121 0.26 -10.21 12.05
C ASP A 121 1.26 -11.38 11.93
N PHE A 122 0.90 -12.40 11.14
CA PHE A 122 1.68 -13.64 10.97
C PHE A 122 1.99 -14.34 12.30
N LEU A 123 1.10 -14.16 13.29
CA LEU A 123 1.24 -14.69 14.65
C LEU A 123 2.57 -14.33 15.32
N ARG A 124 3.18 -13.20 14.92
CA ARG A 124 4.36 -12.67 15.59
C ARG A 124 4.05 -12.51 17.07
N LYS A 125 4.97 -12.98 17.89
CA LYS A 125 4.78 -13.01 19.34
C LYS A 125 5.18 -11.69 19.97
N GLY A 126 4.40 -11.25 20.95
CA GLY A 126 4.78 -10.18 21.87
C GLY A 126 5.79 -10.66 22.91
N MET A 127 6.17 -9.76 23.82
CA MET A 127 7.06 -10.07 24.94
C MET A 127 6.47 -11.11 25.91
N ASP A 128 5.16 -11.28 25.90
CA ASP A 128 4.42 -12.27 26.69
C ASP A 128 4.36 -13.67 26.02
N GLY A 129 4.98 -13.83 24.85
CA GLY A 129 4.98 -15.07 24.08
C GLY A 129 3.66 -15.39 23.37
N LYS A 130 2.67 -14.50 23.44
CA LYS A 130 1.38 -14.63 22.74
C LYS A 130 1.39 -13.87 21.42
N PRO A 131 0.53 -14.22 20.45
CA PRO A 131 0.37 -13.41 19.24
C PRO A 131 0.09 -11.94 19.59
N ARG A 132 0.76 -11.01 18.90
CA ARG A 132 0.56 -9.57 19.10
C ARG A 132 -0.92 -9.19 18.85
N PRO A 133 -1.43 -8.15 19.53
CA PRO A 133 -2.81 -7.73 19.36
C PRO A 133 -3.09 -7.23 17.93
N ILE A 134 -4.30 -7.50 17.48
CA ILE A 134 -4.88 -7.10 16.20
C ILE A 134 -6.20 -6.35 16.46
N ASN A 135 -6.74 -5.67 15.46
CA ASN A 135 -7.90 -4.79 15.55
C ASN A 135 -9.07 -5.28 14.67
N ILE A 136 -9.34 -6.59 14.64
CA ILE A 136 -10.24 -7.18 13.64
C ILE A 136 -11.68 -6.65 13.70
N ASP A 137 -12.20 -6.35 14.89
CA ASP A 137 -13.56 -5.81 15.03
C ASP A 137 -13.70 -4.40 14.41
N HIS A 138 -12.60 -3.64 14.38
CA HIS A 138 -12.55 -2.37 13.66
C HIS A 138 -12.13 -2.54 12.20
N ALA A 139 -11.27 -3.51 11.89
CA ALA A 139 -10.76 -3.72 10.55
C ALA A 139 -11.86 -4.17 9.58
N PHE A 140 -12.64 -5.19 9.94
CA PHE A 140 -13.58 -5.83 9.02
C PHE A 140 -14.68 -4.90 8.47
N PRO A 141 -15.31 -4.01 9.29
CA PRO A 141 -16.22 -3.00 8.76
C PRO A 141 -15.59 -2.04 7.74
N ASN A 142 -14.26 -1.88 7.80
CA ASN A 142 -13.52 -0.99 6.91
C ASN A 142 -13.04 -1.68 5.63
N ILE A 143 -12.90 -3.00 5.61
CA ILE A 143 -12.49 -3.71 4.40
C ILE A 143 -13.57 -3.55 3.32
N ASP A 144 -13.13 -3.24 2.11
CA ASP A 144 -13.99 -3.26 0.94
C ASP A 144 -13.93 -4.64 0.26
N PHE A 145 -14.92 -5.48 0.55
CA PHE A 145 -15.00 -6.84 0.02
C PHE A 145 -15.31 -6.92 -1.48
N TYR A 146 -15.67 -5.81 -2.12
CA TYR A 146 -15.83 -5.73 -3.57
C TYR A 146 -14.48 -5.68 -4.31
N LYS A 147 -13.41 -5.20 -3.66
CA LYS A 147 -12.06 -5.07 -4.23
C LYS A 147 -11.37 -6.44 -4.39
N LYS A 148 -11.85 -7.20 -5.38
CA LYS A 148 -11.38 -8.55 -5.75
C LYS A 148 -10.23 -8.55 -6.76
N THR A 149 -9.64 -9.71 -7.01
CA THR A 149 -8.38 -9.88 -7.76
C THR A 149 -8.32 -9.07 -9.07
N THR A 150 -9.31 -9.22 -9.95
CA THR A 150 -9.32 -8.51 -11.24
C THR A 150 -9.46 -6.99 -11.05
N TRP A 151 -10.35 -6.57 -10.15
CA TRP A 151 -10.54 -5.15 -9.85
C TRP A 151 -9.23 -4.54 -9.32
N MET A 152 -8.52 -5.23 -8.44
CA MET A 152 -7.23 -4.79 -7.90
C MET A 152 -6.19 -4.57 -9.00
N GLN A 153 -6.01 -5.55 -9.88
CA GLN A 153 -5.06 -5.48 -11.00
C GLN A 153 -5.38 -4.33 -11.95
N ASP A 154 -6.66 -4.06 -12.18
CA ASP A 154 -7.08 -3.03 -13.13
C ASP A 154 -7.05 -1.62 -12.57
N ASN A 155 -7.15 -1.47 -11.26
CA ASN A 155 -7.42 -0.18 -10.63
C ASN A 155 -6.31 0.30 -9.69
N LEU A 156 -5.59 -0.61 -9.04
CA LEU A 156 -4.67 -0.28 -7.96
C LEU A 156 -3.22 -0.71 -8.21
N ILE A 157 -2.95 -1.47 -9.27
CA ILE A 157 -1.59 -1.73 -9.74
C ILE A 157 -1.31 -0.78 -10.91
N ALA A 158 -0.24 0.00 -10.80
CA ALA A 158 0.12 1.00 -11.79
C ALA A 158 0.30 0.39 -13.19
N LYS A 159 -0.27 1.05 -14.19
CA LYS A 159 -0.06 0.77 -15.61
C LYS A 159 0.62 2.02 -16.22
N PRO A 160 1.96 2.06 -16.31
CA PRO A 160 2.67 3.30 -16.65
C PRO A 160 2.27 3.87 -18.01
N VAL A 161 1.96 5.17 -18.07
CA VAL A 161 1.60 5.88 -19.32
C VAL A 161 2.53 7.06 -19.55
N LEU A 162 3.15 7.15 -20.73
CA LEU A 162 3.97 8.31 -21.10
C LEU A 162 3.08 9.56 -21.22
N LEU A 163 3.32 10.56 -20.38
CA LEU A 163 2.60 11.84 -20.41
C LEU A 163 3.29 12.83 -21.36
N GLN A 164 4.61 12.97 -21.21
CA GLN A 164 5.36 14.00 -21.90
C GLN A 164 6.83 13.59 -22.09
N SER A 165 7.46 14.14 -23.12
CA SER A 165 8.90 14.05 -23.34
C SER A 165 9.51 15.43 -23.60
N GLN A 166 10.73 15.64 -23.10
CA GLN A 166 11.56 16.82 -23.41
C GLN A 166 12.95 16.32 -23.81
N GLY A 167 13.19 16.20 -25.11
CA GLY A 167 14.41 15.57 -25.62
C GLY A 167 14.47 14.10 -25.22
N ARG A 168 15.49 13.73 -24.43
CA ARG A 168 15.67 12.36 -23.90
C ARG A 168 14.95 12.13 -22.55
N ASN A 169 14.41 13.19 -21.95
CA ASN A 169 13.68 13.06 -20.70
C ASN A 169 12.25 12.58 -20.96
N GLN A 170 11.73 11.77 -20.04
CA GLN A 170 10.37 11.23 -20.13
C GLN A 170 9.68 11.38 -18.77
N MET A 171 8.46 11.89 -18.79
CA MET A 171 7.56 11.87 -17.64
C MET A 171 6.47 10.83 -17.88
N VAL A 172 6.34 9.90 -16.96
CA VAL A 172 5.41 8.78 -17.01
C VAL A 172 4.48 8.86 -15.81
N GLU A 173 3.17 8.78 -16.05
CA GLU A 173 2.18 8.62 -14.98
C GLU A 173 2.23 7.19 -14.48
N LEU A 174 2.35 7.02 -13.16
CA LEU A 174 2.27 5.71 -12.51
C LEU A 174 0.91 5.51 -11.85
N GLY A 175 0.34 6.55 -11.25
CA GLY A 175 -0.96 6.45 -10.62
C GLY A 175 -1.62 7.80 -10.43
N GLN A 176 -2.79 7.95 -11.04
CA GLN A 176 -3.73 9.04 -10.80
C GLN A 176 -5.13 8.44 -10.69
N ARG A 177 -5.83 8.78 -9.60
CA ARG A 177 -7.21 8.35 -9.37
C ARG A 177 -7.99 9.49 -8.73
N GLU A 178 -9.28 9.57 -9.02
CA GLU A 178 -10.16 10.61 -8.47
C GLU A 178 -10.39 10.46 -6.96
N ASP A 179 -10.27 9.24 -6.43
CA ASP A 179 -10.41 8.92 -5.01
C ASP A 179 -9.09 9.04 -4.24
N LEU A 180 -8.00 9.49 -4.88
CA LEU A 180 -6.71 9.72 -4.21
C LEU A 180 -6.41 11.21 -4.03
N LEU A 181 -5.83 11.57 -2.88
CA LEU A 181 -5.40 12.94 -2.57
C LEU A 181 -4.08 13.33 -3.25
N PHE A 182 -3.45 12.40 -3.95
CA PHE A 182 -2.19 12.61 -4.67
C PHE A 182 -2.16 11.79 -5.96
N TYR A 183 -1.27 12.20 -6.86
CA TYR A 183 -0.88 11.44 -8.04
C TYR A 183 0.63 11.22 -8.02
N VAL A 184 1.09 10.19 -8.74
CA VAL A 184 2.50 9.81 -8.77
C VAL A 184 2.97 9.75 -10.21
N HIS A 185 3.92 10.62 -10.55
CA HIS A 185 4.64 10.59 -11.81
C HIS A 185 6.09 10.16 -11.58
N ARG A 186 6.66 9.45 -12.55
CA ARG A 186 8.10 9.18 -12.63
C ARG A 186 8.71 10.04 -13.73
N LEU A 187 9.71 10.83 -13.36
CA LEU A 187 10.53 11.58 -14.30
C LEU A 187 11.87 10.86 -14.51
N HIS A 188 12.08 10.33 -15.72
CA HIS A 188 13.39 9.89 -16.18
C HIS A 188 14.15 11.12 -16.68
N LEU A 189 15.09 11.61 -15.86
CA LEU A 189 15.86 12.82 -16.12
C LEU A 189 17.29 12.49 -16.55
N THR A 190 17.68 12.94 -17.74
CA THR A 190 19.05 12.84 -18.26
C THR A 190 19.77 14.19 -18.31
N ASP A 191 19.04 15.29 -18.51
CA ASP A 191 19.62 16.64 -18.50
C ASP A 191 18.77 17.66 -17.72
N LYS A 192 17.85 18.37 -18.39
CA LYS A 192 17.03 19.44 -17.82
C LYS A 192 15.57 19.24 -18.19
N TRP A 193 14.73 19.21 -17.16
CA TRP A 193 13.29 19.34 -17.29
C TRP A 193 12.87 20.77 -16.94
N LYS A 194 11.96 21.35 -17.72
CA LYS A 194 11.30 22.62 -17.40
C LYS A 194 9.81 22.38 -17.32
N ASP A 195 9.19 22.86 -16.25
CA ASP A 195 7.77 22.66 -16.02
C ASP A 195 7.15 23.79 -15.19
N HIS A 196 5.83 23.73 -15.06
CA HIS A 196 5.05 24.56 -14.16
C HIS A 196 4.38 23.68 -13.11
N THR A 197 4.34 24.13 -11.86
CA THR A 197 3.65 23.39 -10.80
C THR A 197 2.14 23.58 -10.83
N ASP A 198 1.64 24.48 -11.68
CA ASP A 198 0.23 24.87 -11.78
C ASP A 198 -0.42 25.17 -10.42
N HIS A 199 0.34 25.85 -9.56
CA HIS A 199 -0.03 26.19 -8.18
C HIS A 199 -0.30 24.99 -7.26
N GLN A 200 0.16 23.80 -7.63
CA GLN A 200 0.10 22.60 -6.81
C GLN A 200 1.39 22.40 -6.01
N MET A 201 1.28 21.67 -4.90
CA MET A 201 2.44 21.18 -4.15
C MET A 201 3.03 19.99 -4.90
N VAL A 202 4.33 20.07 -5.23
CA VAL A 202 5.06 18.98 -5.89
C VAL A 202 6.21 18.54 -5.00
N MET A 203 6.35 17.23 -4.81
CA MET A 203 7.45 16.62 -4.06
C MET A 203 8.30 15.76 -5.00
N PHE A 204 9.61 15.98 -4.99
CA PHE A 204 10.57 15.19 -5.78
C PHE A 204 11.38 14.29 -4.85
N ASN A 205 11.30 12.98 -5.11
CA ASN A 205 12.13 11.98 -4.44
C ASN A 205 13.11 11.39 -5.46
N LEU A 206 14.41 11.47 -5.19
CA LEU A 206 15.41 10.82 -6.04
C LEU A 206 15.41 9.32 -5.73
N VAL A 207 14.84 8.54 -6.65
CA VAL A 207 14.71 7.09 -6.50
C VAL A 207 15.82 6.30 -7.19
N GLU A 208 16.51 6.91 -8.15
CA GLU A 208 17.65 6.34 -8.87
C GLU A 208 18.58 7.45 -9.36
N GLY A 209 19.89 7.19 -9.38
CA GLY A 209 20.93 8.16 -9.72
C GLY A 209 21.60 8.80 -8.50
N GLU A 210 22.44 9.81 -8.74
CA GLU A 210 23.29 10.39 -7.68
C GLU A 210 22.70 11.68 -7.08
N ASN A 211 22.26 12.62 -7.92
CA ASN A 211 21.73 13.91 -7.49
C ASN A 211 20.88 14.57 -8.59
N TYR A 212 20.04 15.52 -8.19
CA TYR A 212 19.39 16.48 -9.09
C TYR A 212 19.43 17.87 -8.44
N ILE A 213 19.29 18.91 -9.27
CA ILE A 213 19.22 20.30 -8.79
C ILE A 213 17.86 20.86 -9.17
N LEU A 214 17.04 21.18 -8.18
CA LEU A 214 15.80 21.93 -8.37
C LEU A 214 16.09 23.43 -8.33
N ARG A 215 15.55 24.17 -9.30
CA ARG A 215 15.60 25.64 -9.33
C ARG A 215 14.18 26.16 -9.52
N GLN A 216 13.73 27.00 -8.59
CA GLN A 216 12.44 27.69 -8.64
C GLN A 216 12.65 29.13 -9.13
#